data_AF-A0A832EP77-F1
#
_entry.id   AF-A0A832EP77-F1
#
_cell.length_a   1.000
_cell.length_b   1.000
_cell.length_c   1.000
_cell.angle_alpha   90.00
_cell.angle_beta   90.00
_cell.angle_gamma   90.00
#
_symmetry.space_group_name_H-M   'P 1'
#
loop_
_entity.id
_entity.type
_entity.pdbx_description
1 polymer ?
#
loop_
_entity_poly.entity_id
_entity_poly.type
_entity_poly.pdbx_seq_one_letter_code
_entity_poly.pdbx_strand_id
1 'polypeptide(L)'
;MRLAVESPDEEGKMAYERTISTVLAESTIKGLMRSVYAYGDPREPVFILIIQLARGGGVLRFSEVVTMKPARDGVIVVCENDKLMPEVLRILWKKYGREKVEQLSRYEIMVKDQIGEDVLNEVVYDPEKELMVGLMDVILRIVPEGFRVRRYIRKDDIIAVIASEDPIKNEWVEKALRLMEEKL
;
A
#
# COMPACT_ATOMS: atom_id res chain seq x y z
N MET A 1 14.36 -6.59 0.84
CA MET A 1 13.22 -7.31 1.44
C MET A 1 13.68 -8.70 1.89
N ARG A 2 13.51 -9.04 3.17
CA ARG A 2 13.80 -10.39 3.71
C ARG A 2 12.52 -11.23 3.72
N LEU A 3 12.57 -12.47 3.23
CA LEU A 3 11.49 -13.45 3.39
C LEU A 3 11.98 -14.59 4.27
N ALA A 4 11.17 -15.02 5.23
CA ALA A 4 11.41 -16.22 6.01
C ALA A 4 10.09 -16.95 6.29
N VAL A 5 10.11 -18.27 6.22
CA VAL A 5 8.95 -19.11 6.53
C VAL A 5 9.36 -20.17 7.55
N GLU A 6 8.53 -20.34 8.56
CA GLU A 6 8.70 -21.33 9.61
C GLU A 6 7.49 -22.27 9.61
N SER A 7 7.76 -23.57 9.53
CA SER A 7 6.73 -24.61 9.66
C SER A 7 7.38 -25.89 10.17
N PRO A 8 6.69 -26.67 11.01
CA PRO A 8 7.16 -27.98 11.45
C PRO A 8 7.07 -29.03 10.33
N ASP A 9 6.33 -28.75 9.27
CA ASP A 9 6.24 -29.54 8.05
C ASP A 9 7.07 -28.87 6.94
N GLU A 10 8.10 -29.57 6.46
CA GLU A 10 9.06 -29.03 5.49
C GLU A 10 8.43 -28.89 4.09
N GLU A 11 7.52 -29.80 3.71
CA GLU A 11 6.82 -29.69 2.42
C GLU A 11 5.89 -28.47 2.40
N GLY A 12 5.08 -28.29 3.45
CA GLY A 12 4.24 -27.12 3.65
C GLY A 12 5.04 -25.82 3.72
N LYS A 13 6.20 -25.83 4.39
CA LYS A 13 7.13 -24.69 4.40
C LYS A 13 7.55 -24.30 2.97
N MET A 14 8.03 -25.25 2.18
CA MET A 14 8.44 -25.01 0.79
C MET A 14 7.28 -24.55 -0.09
N ALA A 15 6.06 -25.03 0.17
CA ALA A 15 4.87 -24.58 -0.54
C ALA A 15 4.55 -23.11 -0.20
N TYR A 16 4.54 -22.74 1.08
CA TYR A 16 4.34 -21.36 1.51
C TYR A 16 5.42 -20.42 0.98
N GLU A 17 6.69 -20.80 1.04
CA GLU A 17 7.80 -20.01 0.50
C GLU A 17 7.61 -19.71 -0.99
N ARG A 18 7.22 -20.71 -1.78
CA ARG A 18 6.93 -20.56 -3.20
C ARG A 18 5.75 -19.63 -3.43
N THR A 19 4.62 -19.86 -2.76
CA THR A 19 3.41 -19.04 -2.92
C THR A 19 3.68 -17.58 -2.55
N ILE A 20 4.30 -17.33 -1.39
CA ILE A 20 4.63 -15.98 -0.93
C ILE A 20 5.60 -15.31 -1.90
N SER A 21 6.64 -16.02 -2.36
CA SER A 21 7.61 -15.46 -3.31
C SER A 21 6.96 -15.04 -4.63
N THR A 22 6.05 -15.87 -5.16
CA THR A 22 5.31 -15.57 -6.39
C THR A 22 4.40 -14.36 -6.22
N VAL A 23 3.57 -14.33 -5.16
CA VAL A 23 2.66 -13.21 -4.88
C VAL A 23 3.44 -11.91 -4.70
N LEU A 24 4.54 -11.94 -3.96
CA LEU A 24 5.38 -10.76 -3.75
C LEU A 24 6.03 -10.31 -5.06
N ALA A 25 6.51 -11.22 -5.91
CA ALA A 25 7.12 -10.87 -7.19
C ALA A 25 6.17 -10.11 -8.13
N GLU A 26 4.87 -10.39 -8.04
CA GLU A 26 3.83 -9.72 -8.83
C GLU A 26 3.26 -8.46 -8.16
N SER A 27 3.58 -8.24 -6.88
CA SER A 27 3.03 -7.13 -6.11
C SER A 27 3.70 -5.79 -6.45
N THR A 28 2.89 -4.76 -6.72
CA THR A 28 3.36 -3.39 -6.93
C THR A 28 3.96 -2.75 -5.67
N ILE A 29 3.62 -3.27 -4.48
CA ILE A 29 4.06 -2.73 -3.19
C ILE A 29 5.23 -3.51 -2.57
N LYS A 30 5.81 -4.50 -3.26
CA LYS A 30 6.98 -5.26 -2.76
C LYS A 30 8.13 -4.36 -2.31
N GLY A 31 8.38 -3.27 -3.04
CA GLY A 31 9.43 -2.30 -2.70
C GLY A 31 9.19 -1.54 -1.38
N LEU A 32 7.95 -1.55 -0.89
CA LEU A 32 7.53 -0.92 0.36
C LEU A 32 7.56 -1.89 1.55
N MET A 33 8.02 -3.13 1.36
CA MET A 33 8.16 -4.13 2.43
C MET A 33 9.63 -4.33 2.79
N ARG A 34 9.96 -4.19 4.09
CA ARG A 34 11.30 -4.51 4.62
C ARG A 34 11.47 -6.00 4.81
N SER A 35 10.47 -6.64 5.41
CA SER A 35 10.50 -8.06 5.72
C SER A 35 9.11 -8.66 5.73
N VAL A 36 9.05 -9.93 5.35
CA VAL A 36 7.87 -10.79 5.38
C VAL A 36 8.28 -12.07 6.11
N TYR A 37 7.55 -12.40 7.16
CA TYR A 37 7.71 -13.64 7.91
C TYR A 37 6.37 -14.38 7.91
N ALA A 38 6.39 -15.68 7.63
CA ALA A 38 5.21 -16.51 7.77
C ALA A 38 5.49 -17.69 8.70
N TYR A 39 4.50 -18.03 9.51
CA TYR A 39 4.46 -19.25 10.29
C TYR A 39 3.22 -20.05 9.90
N GLY A 40 3.39 -21.33 9.62
CA GLY A 40 2.29 -22.27 9.43
C GLY A 40 2.54 -23.53 10.26
N ASP A 41 1.49 -24.09 10.85
CA ASP A 41 1.51 -25.44 11.37
C ASP A 41 0.38 -26.20 10.65
N PRO A 42 0.59 -27.39 10.07
CA PRO A 42 -0.52 -28.19 9.55
C PRO A 42 -1.22 -29.02 10.63
N ARG A 43 -0.60 -29.18 11.82
CA ARG A 43 -1.18 -29.95 12.95
C ARG A 43 -2.18 -29.12 13.75
N GLU A 44 -2.04 -27.81 13.71
CA GLU A 44 -3.01 -26.84 14.20
C GLU A 44 -3.44 -25.97 13.03
N PRO A 45 -4.72 -25.70 12.77
CA PRO A 45 -5.14 -24.97 11.57
C PRO A 45 -4.85 -23.47 11.70
N VAL A 46 -3.58 -23.06 11.84
CA VAL A 46 -3.14 -21.69 12.08
C VAL A 46 -2.05 -21.27 11.11
N PHE A 47 -2.24 -20.10 10.51
CA PHE A 47 -1.28 -19.45 9.65
C PHE A 47 -1.11 -18.01 10.14
N ILE A 48 0.13 -17.60 10.38
CA ILE A 48 0.48 -16.26 10.85
C ILE A 48 1.38 -15.63 9.81
N LEU A 49 0.94 -14.52 9.23
CA LEU A 49 1.73 -13.71 8.30
C LEU A 49 2.07 -12.39 8.98
N ILE A 50 3.35 -12.02 8.95
CA ILE A 50 3.84 -10.78 9.53
C ILE A 50 4.60 -10.02 8.44
N ILE A 51 4.24 -8.76 8.24
CA ILE A 51 4.81 -7.88 7.23
C ILE A 51 5.29 -6.62 7.92
N GLN A 52 6.58 -6.32 7.82
CA GLN A 52 7.14 -5.03 8.19
C GLN A 52 7.25 -4.15 6.97
N LEU A 53 6.60 -3.00 7.04
CA LEU A 53 6.60 -1.99 6.02
C LEU A 53 7.87 -1.15 6.12
N ALA A 54 8.37 -0.67 4.99
CA ALA A 54 9.24 0.48 4.99
C ALA A 54 8.43 1.68 5.49
N ARG A 55 9.02 2.56 6.31
CA ARG A 55 8.37 3.83 6.64
C ARG A 55 8.00 4.53 5.33
N GLY A 56 6.70 4.73 5.13
CA GLY A 56 6.17 5.37 3.93
C GLY A 56 6.65 6.81 3.82
N GLY A 57 6.70 7.32 2.59
CA GLY A 57 6.79 8.76 2.36
C GLY A 57 5.56 9.48 2.92
N GLY A 58 5.69 10.78 3.17
CA GLY A 58 4.52 11.61 3.52
C GLY A 58 3.51 11.69 2.38
N VAL A 59 2.30 12.10 2.71
CA VAL A 59 1.27 12.49 1.74
C VAL A 59 1.84 13.59 0.84
N LEU A 60 1.69 13.47 -0.48
CA LEU A 60 2.07 14.53 -1.42
C LEU A 60 0.85 15.41 -1.70
N ARG A 61 0.98 16.71 -1.40
CA ARG A 61 -0.02 17.72 -1.72
C ARG A 61 0.19 18.29 -3.11
N PHE A 62 -0.85 18.93 -3.63
CA PHE A 62 -0.82 19.58 -4.94
C PHE A 62 0.36 20.51 -5.10
N SER A 63 0.63 21.35 -4.11
CA SER A 63 1.77 22.29 -4.09
C SER A 63 3.15 21.62 -4.12
N GLU A 64 3.26 20.36 -3.69
CA GLU A 64 4.51 19.60 -3.68
C GLU A 64 4.73 18.84 -5.00
N VAL A 65 3.66 18.59 -5.76
CA VAL A 65 3.69 17.80 -6.99
C VAL A 65 3.84 18.66 -8.24
N VAL A 66 3.39 19.91 -8.20
CA VAL A 66 3.33 20.76 -9.39
C VAL A 66 4.14 22.05 -9.25
N THR A 67 4.63 22.54 -10.38
CA THR A 67 5.15 23.91 -10.52
C THR A 67 4.12 24.77 -11.23
N MET A 68 3.88 25.99 -10.74
CA MET A 68 2.95 26.93 -11.35
C MET A 68 3.70 28.06 -12.05
N LYS A 69 3.32 28.36 -13.29
CA LYS A 69 3.83 29.47 -14.09
C LYS A 69 2.69 30.45 -14.41
N PRO A 70 2.82 31.75 -14.12
CA PRO A 70 1.83 32.73 -14.54
C PRO A 70 1.65 32.72 -16.06
N ALA A 71 0.41 32.84 -16.52
CA ALA A 71 0.05 32.99 -17.92
C ALA A 71 -0.92 34.17 -18.08
N ARG A 72 -1.08 34.65 -19.32
CA ARG A 72 -1.91 35.83 -19.62
C ARG A 72 -3.36 35.68 -19.12
N ASP A 73 -3.92 34.49 -19.28
CA ASP A 73 -5.33 34.20 -18.99
C ASP A 73 -5.50 33.20 -17.83
N GLY A 74 -4.50 33.08 -16.94
CA GLY A 74 -4.53 32.17 -15.80
C GLY A 74 -3.17 31.64 -15.39
N VAL A 75 -3.08 30.33 -15.15
CA VAL A 75 -1.87 29.65 -14.64
C VAL A 75 -1.59 28.39 -15.46
N ILE A 76 -0.33 28.20 -15.84
CA ILE A 76 0.16 26.92 -16.36
C ILE A 76 0.66 26.09 -15.17
N VAL A 77 0.02 24.94 -14.97
CA VAL A 77 0.42 23.92 -13.98
C VAL A 77 1.28 22.89 -14.69
N VAL A 78 2.48 22.65 -14.18
CA VAL A 78 3.44 21.67 -14.70
C VAL A 78 3.59 20.53 -13.70
N CYS A 79 3.30 19.31 -14.13
CA CYS A 79 3.50 18.08 -13.33
C CYS A 79 4.45 17.15 -14.09
N GLU A 80 5.69 17.04 -13.63
CA GLU A 80 6.75 16.24 -14.28
C GLU A 80 6.56 14.73 -14.06
N ASN A 81 5.82 14.35 -13.01
CA ASN A 81 5.50 12.96 -12.73
C ASN A 81 4.21 12.55 -13.46
N ASP A 82 4.37 11.89 -14.60
CA ASP A 82 3.25 11.40 -15.42
C ASP A 82 2.27 10.50 -14.65
N LYS A 83 2.74 9.77 -13.63
CA LYS A 83 1.87 8.91 -12.80
C LYS A 83 0.90 9.72 -11.94
N LEU A 84 1.27 10.95 -11.58
CA LEU A 84 0.45 11.83 -10.74
C LEU A 84 -0.42 12.78 -11.56
N MET A 85 -0.10 12.97 -12.85
CA MET A 85 -0.84 13.84 -13.76
C MET A 85 -2.36 13.58 -13.81
N PRO A 86 -2.85 12.32 -13.85
CA PRO A 86 -4.29 12.07 -13.84
C PRO A 86 -5.00 12.61 -12.60
N GLU A 87 -4.35 12.53 -11.44
CA GLU A 87 -4.93 12.98 -10.18
C GLU A 87 -4.88 14.51 -10.05
N VAL A 88 -3.81 15.14 -10.54
CA VAL A 88 -3.70 16.60 -10.70
C VAL A 88 -4.85 17.13 -11.57
N LEU A 89 -5.09 16.51 -12.74
CA LEU A 89 -6.20 16.85 -13.63
C LEU A 89 -7.56 16.68 -12.94
N ARG A 90 -7.74 15.57 -12.20
CA ARG A 90 -8.98 15.29 -11.46
C ARG A 90 -9.29 16.39 -10.45
N ILE A 91 -8.30 16.83 -9.68
CA ILE A 91 -8.44 17.92 -8.69
C ILE A 91 -8.81 19.23 -9.39
N LEU A 92 -8.10 19.60 -10.46
CA LEU A 92 -8.34 20.82 -11.22
C LEU A 92 -9.74 20.84 -11.86
N TRP A 93 -10.16 19.75 -12.52
CA TRP A 93 -11.50 19.64 -13.10
C TRP A 93 -12.61 19.71 -12.05
N LYS A 94 -12.41 19.05 -10.90
CA LYS A 94 -13.37 19.10 -9.79
C LYS A 94 -13.57 20.53 -9.28
N LYS A 95 -12.49 21.32 -9.23
CA LYS A 95 -12.52 22.69 -8.69
C LYS A 95 -13.01 23.72 -9.72
N TYR A 96 -12.49 23.66 -10.95
CA TYR A 96 -12.64 24.74 -11.93
C TYR A 96 -13.52 24.37 -13.14
N GLY A 97 -13.92 23.12 -13.28
CA GLY A 97 -14.66 22.63 -14.45
C GLY A 97 -13.75 22.24 -15.61
N ARG A 98 -14.31 21.53 -16.59
CA ARG A 98 -13.56 21.07 -17.78
C ARG A 98 -13.35 22.18 -18.81
N GLU A 99 -14.19 23.20 -18.80
CA GLU A 99 -14.16 24.35 -19.68
C GLU A 99 -13.00 25.31 -19.38
N LYS A 100 -12.56 25.37 -18.12
CA LYS A 100 -11.45 26.22 -17.67
C LYS A 100 -10.11 25.49 -17.59
N VAL A 101 -10.08 24.18 -17.78
CA VAL A 101 -8.88 23.35 -17.59
C VAL A 101 -8.57 22.59 -18.86
N GLU A 102 -7.47 22.99 -19.51
CA GLU A 102 -7.04 22.48 -20.81
C GLU A 102 -5.66 21.84 -20.69
N GLN A 103 -5.54 20.56 -21.02
CA GLN A 103 -4.24 19.89 -21.04
C GLN A 103 -3.49 20.28 -22.32
N LEU A 104 -2.40 21.03 -22.17
CA LEU A 104 -1.59 21.51 -23.30
C LEU A 104 -0.60 20.43 -23.79
N SER A 105 -0.08 19.63 -22.87
CA SER A 105 0.86 18.54 -23.16
C SER A 105 0.77 17.43 -22.11
N ARG A 106 1.63 16.41 -22.24
CA ARG A 106 1.74 15.33 -21.24
C ARG A 106 2.03 15.85 -19.83
N TYR A 107 2.72 16.99 -19.71
CA TYR A 107 3.18 17.53 -18.43
C TYR A 107 2.59 18.90 -18.07
N GLU A 108 1.83 19.52 -18.97
CA GLU A 108 1.36 20.91 -18.80
C GLU A 108 -0.15 21.03 -18.93
N ILE A 109 -0.75 21.77 -18.00
CA ILE A 109 -2.18 22.08 -17.93
C ILE A 109 -2.36 23.60 -17.85
N MET A 110 -3.18 24.17 -18.72
CA MET A 110 -3.66 25.54 -18.59
C MET A 110 -4.91 25.58 -17.72
N VAL A 111 -4.89 26.39 -16.67
CA VAL A 111 -6.06 26.70 -15.85
C VAL A 111 -6.41 28.17 -16.08
N LYS A 112 -7.57 28.42 -16.68
CA LYS A 112 -8.10 29.77 -16.98
C LYS A 112 -8.74 30.42 -15.74
N ASP A 113 -8.04 30.35 -14.61
CA ASP A 113 -8.45 30.87 -13.31
C ASP A 113 -7.22 31.01 -12.39
N GLN A 114 -7.41 31.61 -11.21
CA GLN A 114 -6.39 31.61 -10.15
C GLN A 114 -6.44 30.32 -9.33
N ILE A 115 -5.29 29.83 -8.91
CA ILE A 115 -5.20 28.64 -8.04
C ILE A 115 -5.26 29.07 -6.58
N GLY A 116 -6.35 28.71 -5.90
CA GLY A 116 -6.56 28.99 -4.48
C GLY A 116 -5.79 28.05 -3.55
N GLU A 117 -5.58 28.50 -2.31
CA GLU A 117 -4.89 27.73 -1.25
C GLU A 117 -5.58 26.40 -0.92
N ASP A 118 -6.90 26.32 -1.11
CA ASP A 118 -7.65 25.09 -0.92
C ASP A 118 -7.22 23.99 -1.91
N VAL A 119 -6.91 24.36 -3.16
CA VAL A 119 -6.36 23.42 -4.15
C VAL A 119 -4.92 23.05 -3.83
N LEU A 120 -4.10 24.01 -3.39
CA LEU A 120 -2.69 23.76 -3.05
C LEU A 120 -2.54 22.69 -1.95
N ASN A 121 -3.51 22.62 -1.04
CA ASN A 121 -3.51 21.69 0.08
C ASN A 121 -4.17 20.33 -0.24
N GLU A 122 -4.82 20.18 -1.39
CA GLU A 122 -5.43 18.91 -1.80
C GLU A 122 -4.37 17.80 -1.92
N VAL A 123 -4.77 16.60 -1.53
CA VAL A 123 -3.90 15.42 -1.58
C VAL A 123 -3.89 14.86 -2.99
N VAL A 124 -2.71 14.85 -3.62
CA VAL A 124 -2.49 14.23 -4.94
C VAL A 124 -2.05 12.79 -4.79
N TYR A 125 -1.33 12.45 -3.73
CA TYR A 125 -0.89 11.09 -3.51
C TYR A 125 -0.85 10.75 -2.04
N ASP A 126 -1.51 9.66 -1.67
CA ASP A 126 -1.49 9.09 -0.33
C ASP A 126 -0.84 7.70 -0.40
N PRO A 127 0.46 7.60 -0.10
CA PRO A 127 1.18 6.33 -0.10
C PRO A 127 0.58 5.33 0.89
N GLU A 128 0.01 5.78 2.03
CA GLU A 128 -0.55 4.88 3.04
C GLU A 128 -1.81 4.21 2.52
N LYS A 129 -2.67 4.96 1.81
CA LYS A 129 -3.89 4.39 1.23
C LYS A 129 -3.59 3.36 0.14
N GLU A 130 -2.68 3.68 -0.79
CA GLU A 130 -2.28 2.73 -1.84
C GLU A 130 -1.60 1.49 -1.24
N LEU A 131 -0.75 1.71 -0.24
CA LEU A 131 -0.10 0.64 0.50
C LEU A 131 -1.12 -0.28 1.17
N MET A 132 -2.13 0.25 1.85
CA MET A 132 -3.15 -0.56 2.51
C MET A 132 -3.95 -1.42 1.51
N VAL A 133 -4.32 -0.87 0.36
CA VAL A 133 -5.04 -1.63 -0.69
C VAL A 133 -4.16 -2.75 -1.22
N GLY A 134 -2.92 -2.45 -1.61
CA GLY A 134 -1.98 -3.45 -2.11
C GLY A 134 -1.63 -4.50 -1.05
N LEU A 135 -1.57 -4.10 0.22
CA LEU A 135 -1.26 -5.01 1.32
C LEU A 135 -2.39 -6.01 1.56
N MET A 136 -3.64 -5.55 1.47
CA MET A 136 -4.80 -6.44 1.54
C MET A 136 -4.83 -7.42 0.37
N ASP A 137 -4.53 -6.99 -0.85
CA ASP A 137 -4.41 -7.89 -2.01
C ASP A 137 -3.36 -8.98 -1.77
N VAL A 138 -2.15 -8.59 -1.34
CA VAL A 138 -1.06 -9.52 -1.03
C VAL A 138 -1.47 -10.52 0.05
N ILE A 139 -2.04 -10.04 1.16
CA ILE A 139 -2.49 -10.89 2.26
C ILE A 139 -3.55 -11.90 1.78
N LEU A 140 -4.53 -11.45 0.99
CA LEU A 140 -5.60 -12.31 0.49
C LEU A 140 -5.09 -13.44 -0.39
N ARG A 141 -4.02 -13.20 -1.15
CA ARG A 141 -3.41 -14.17 -2.06
C ARG A 141 -2.43 -15.11 -1.38
N ILE A 142 -1.88 -14.72 -0.23
CA ILE A 142 -0.95 -15.55 0.56
C ILE A 142 -1.71 -16.45 1.54
N VAL A 143 -2.74 -15.91 2.20
CA VAL A 143 -3.49 -16.65 3.22
C VAL A 143 -4.17 -17.87 2.57
N PRO A 144 -4.05 -19.08 3.17
CA PRO A 144 -4.71 -20.27 2.65
C PRO A 144 -6.21 -20.08 2.49
N GLU A 145 -6.79 -20.56 1.39
CA GLU A 145 -8.21 -20.34 1.06
C GLU A 145 -9.18 -20.89 2.11
N GLY A 146 -8.84 -22.01 2.76
CA GLY A 146 -9.63 -22.59 3.86
C GLY A 146 -9.69 -21.71 5.11
N PHE A 147 -8.74 -20.78 5.27
CA PHE A 147 -8.53 -20.05 6.50
C PHE A 147 -9.33 -18.74 6.49
N ARG A 148 -10.63 -18.89 6.76
CA ARG A 148 -11.63 -17.81 6.64
C ARG A 148 -11.73 -16.94 7.90
N VAL A 149 -11.35 -17.46 9.07
CA VAL A 149 -11.33 -16.68 10.31
C VAL A 149 -10.02 -15.93 10.39
N ARG A 150 -10.08 -14.59 10.47
CA ARG A 150 -8.89 -13.74 10.41
C ARG A 150 -8.87 -12.69 11.50
N ARG A 151 -7.70 -12.44 12.06
CA ARG A 151 -7.44 -11.35 13.00
C ARG A 151 -6.23 -10.56 12.55
N TYR A 152 -6.41 -9.25 12.47
CA TYR A 152 -5.37 -8.30 12.07
C TYR A 152 -4.85 -7.57 13.31
N ILE A 153 -3.53 -7.43 13.40
CA ILE A 153 -2.84 -6.69 14.46
C ILE A 153 -1.89 -5.71 13.77
N ARG A 154 -1.97 -4.43 14.12
CA ARG A 154 -1.04 -3.40 13.64
C ARG A 154 -0.28 -2.81 14.83
N LYS A 155 1.04 -2.74 14.72
CA LYS A 155 1.94 -2.07 15.66
C LYS A 155 2.94 -1.28 14.83
N ASP A 156 2.82 0.04 14.82
CA ASP A 156 3.65 0.95 14.02
C ASP A 156 3.67 0.58 12.52
N ASP A 157 4.84 0.23 11.99
CA ASP A 157 5.07 -0.21 10.60
C ASP A 157 4.95 -1.73 10.43
N ILE A 158 4.48 -2.47 11.44
CA ILE A 158 4.32 -3.92 11.42
C ILE A 158 2.84 -4.28 11.39
N ILE A 159 2.48 -5.19 10.48
CA ILE A 159 1.15 -5.77 10.38
C ILE A 159 1.27 -7.28 10.50
N ALA A 160 0.50 -7.88 11.40
CA ALA A 160 0.34 -9.31 11.53
C ALA A 160 -1.09 -9.73 11.19
N VAL A 161 -1.23 -10.84 10.49
CA VAL A 161 -2.49 -11.49 10.15
C VAL A 161 -2.44 -12.91 10.66
N ILE A 162 -3.36 -13.23 11.56
CA ILE A 162 -3.60 -14.60 12.00
C ILE A 162 -4.80 -15.08 11.21
N ALA A 163 -4.65 -16.21 10.52
CA ALA A 163 -5.70 -16.86 9.76
C ALA A 163 -5.87 -18.30 10.28
N SER A 164 -7.11 -18.77 10.31
CA SER A 164 -7.45 -20.12 10.75
C SER A 164 -8.76 -20.61 10.11
N GLU A 165 -8.94 -21.92 10.04
CA GLU A 165 -10.23 -22.55 9.74
C GLU A 165 -11.20 -22.44 10.93
N ASP A 166 -10.64 -22.44 12.16
CA ASP A 166 -11.35 -22.43 13.43
C ASP A 166 -11.31 -21.04 14.09
N PRO A 167 -12.13 -20.82 15.14
CA PRO A 167 -12.01 -19.63 15.98
C PRO A 167 -10.58 -19.43 16.49
N ILE A 168 -10.05 -18.21 16.31
CA ILE A 168 -8.67 -17.89 16.68
C ILE A 168 -8.51 -17.92 18.20
N LYS A 169 -7.62 -18.81 18.66
CA LYS A 169 -7.27 -18.97 20.06
C LYS A 169 -6.33 -17.86 20.57
N ASN A 170 -6.41 -17.56 21.87
CA ASN A 170 -5.53 -16.56 22.49
C ASN A 170 -4.04 -16.92 22.39
N GLU A 171 -3.69 -18.21 22.48
CA GLU A 171 -2.30 -18.68 22.36
C GLU A 171 -1.67 -18.32 21.00
N TRP A 172 -2.47 -18.32 19.92
CA TRP A 172 -2.02 -17.91 18.59
C TRP A 172 -1.85 -16.40 18.48
N VAL A 173 -2.67 -15.62 19.20
CA VAL A 173 -2.52 -14.16 19.31
C VAL A 173 -1.23 -13.82 20.03
N GLU A 174 -0.97 -14.46 21.18
CA GLU A 174 0.28 -14.28 21.92
C GLU A 174 1.49 -14.71 21.09
N LYS A 175 1.39 -15.82 20.37
CA LYS A 175 2.44 -16.25 19.43
C LYS A 175 2.70 -15.22 18.36
N ALA A 176 1.67 -14.67 17.72
CA ALA A 176 1.84 -13.62 16.71
C ALA A 176 2.54 -12.38 17.28
N LEU A 177 2.14 -11.92 18.49
CA LEU A 177 2.77 -10.80 19.15
C LEU A 177 4.25 -11.05 19.47
N ARG A 178 4.60 -12.24 19.97
CA ARG A 178 6.01 -12.63 20.20
C ARG A 178 6.80 -12.63 18.88
N LEU A 179 6.25 -13.24 17.84
CA LEU A 179 6.89 -13.31 16.52
C LEU A 179 7.12 -11.92 15.90
N MET A 180 6.21 -10.96 16.13
CA MET A 180 6.38 -9.56 15.70
C MET A 180 7.60 -8.89 16.35
N GLU A 181 8.00 -9.31 17.55
CA GLU A 181 9.14 -8.75 18.29
C GLU A 181 10.45 -9.51 18.01
N GLU A 182 10.37 -10.82 17.75
CA GLU A 182 11.56 -11.68 17.58
C GLU A 182 12.06 -11.81 16.14
N LYS A 183 11.16 -11.74 15.15
CA LYS A 183 11.46 -12.12 13.76
C LYS A 183 11.61 -10.93 12.80
N LEU A 184 11.38 -9.71 13.30
CA LEU A 184 11.49 -8.45 12.57
C LEU A 184 12.54 -7.55 13.20
#